data_AF-X1Q0Y2-F1
#
_entry.id   AF-X1Q0Y2-F1
#
_cell.length_a   1.000
_cell.length_b   1.000
_cell.length_c   1.000
_cell.angle_alpha   90.00
_cell.angle_beta   90.00
_cell.angle_gamma   90.00
#
_symmetry.space_group_name_H-M   'P 1'
#
loop_
_entity.id
_entity.type
_entity.pdbx_description
1 polymer ?
#
loop_
_entity_poly.entity_id
_entity_poly.type
_entity_poly.pdbx_seq_one_letter_code
_entity_poly.pdbx_strand_id
1 'polypeptide(L)'
;MMRGLIYVGAVTTATSETEFAASSLAGLGTGFFKPNAGAAWEIYVLEAGGAVPEGLQTPVLTYTTATGVFTHADLVAGDLEVGDLVLLIHPLIASLGTKATAAAEGAVTTADYLMAYVKQLVTELQALDAIVDTLATDTDPLVMGKSQIFEKSITSPANTGDVVVATITEQPCQIESVIIHADAVQTGDLTSCGVFGGAAKVITFIAAADAQQSDFDAEDKQVAWIAGPVRLAATKT
;
A
#
# COMPACT_ATOMS: atom_id res chain seq x y z
N MET A 1 -19.68 33.61 -10.30
CA MET A 1 -18.88 33.88 -9.08
C MET A 1 -18.98 32.68 -8.16
N MET A 2 -17.86 32.04 -7.83
CA MET A 2 -17.79 30.93 -6.85
C MET A 2 -18.00 31.49 -5.44
N ARG A 3 -19.25 31.83 -5.09
CA ARG A 3 -19.60 32.32 -3.75
C ARG A 3 -19.30 31.21 -2.73
N GLY A 4 -18.45 31.52 -1.75
CA GLY A 4 -18.11 30.62 -0.64
C GLY A 4 -16.73 29.96 -0.70
N LEU A 5 -15.99 30.11 -1.81
CA LEU A 5 -14.65 29.53 -1.93
C LEU A 5 -13.54 30.58 -2.09
N ILE A 6 -13.85 31.69 -2.75
CA ILE A 6 -12.90 32.76 -3.05
C ILE A 6 -13.63 34.10 -2.92
N TYR A 7 -12.99 35.07 -2.26
CA TYR A 7 -13.44 36.46 -2.20
C TYR A 7 -12.32 37.38 -2.67
N VAL A 8 -12.67 38.45 -3.37
CA VAL A 8 -11.72 39.45 -3.87
C VAL A 8 -12.04 40.78 -3.22
N GLY A 9 -11.01 41.48 -2.73
CA GLY A 9 -11.16 42.81 -2.17
C GLY A 9 -9.97 43.70 -2.51
N ALA A 10 -10.22 44.96 -2.82
CA ALA A 10 -9.17 45.98 -2.90
C ALA A 10 -8.85 46.49 -1.49
N VAL A 11 -7.57 46.68 -1.20
CA VAL A 11 -7.09 47.29 0.04
C VAL A 11 -7.48 48.76 0.04
N THR A 12 -8.28 49.14 1.02
CA THR A 12 -8.79 50.50 1.22
C THR A 12 -8.03 51.27 2.30
N THR A 13 -7.44 50.56 3.26
CA THR A 13 -6.51 51.11 4.26
C THR A 13 -5.48 50.06 4.61
N ALA A 14 -4.23 50.47 4.83
CA ALA A 14 -3.19 49.65 5.44
C ALA A 14 -2.63 50.44 6.63
N THR A 15 -2.90 49.96 7.84
CA THR A 15 -2.63 50.65 9.10
C THR A 15 -1.31 50.21 9.73
N SER A 16 -0.84 49.01 9.39
CA SER A 16 0.46 48.47 9.77
C SER A 16 0.89 47.35 8.79
N GLU A 17 2.10 46.83 8.97
CA GLU A 17 2.67 45.67 8.23
C GLU A 17 1.80 44.40 8.34
N THR A 18 0.88 44.34 9.30
CA THR A 18 0.03 43.18 9.61
C THR A 18 -1.45 43.46 9.55
N GLU A 19 -1.86 44.67 9.17
CA GLU A 19 -3.26 45.09 9.21
C GLU A 19 -3.66 45.89 7.98
N PHE A 20 -4.71 45.41 7.31
CA PHE A 20 -5.34 46.12 6.21
C PHE A 20 -6.87 46.03 6.29
N ALA A 21 -7.57 46.91 5.57
CA ALA A 21 -9.02 46.81 5.42
C ALA A 21 -9.42 46.73 3.95
N ALA A 22 -10.38 45.86 3.65
CA ALA A 22 -11.07 45.81 2.37
C ALA A 22 -12.57 46.05 2.61
N SER A 23 -13.02 47.28 2.44
CA SER A 23 -14.41 47.68 2.76
C SER A 23 -15.47 46.90 1.98
N SER A 24 -15.13 46.44 0.77
CA SER A 24 -15.97 45.57 -0.06
C SER A 24 -16.26 44.20 0.57
N LEU A 25 -15.45 43.79 1.56
CA LEU A 25 -15.59 42.55 2.30
C LEU A 25 -16.16 42.77 3.71
N ALA A 26 -16.65 43.97 4.04
CA ALA A 26 -17.35 44.22 5.30
C ALA A 26 -18.75 43.55 5.31
N GLY A 27 -19.26 43.25 6.49
CA GLY A 27 -20.62 42.74 6.71
C GLY A 27 -20.84 41.24 6.48
N LEU A 28 -19.77 40.44 6.33
CA LEU A 28 -19.89 38.99 6.08
C LEU A 28 -20.12 38.15 7.35
N GLY A 29 -20.09 38.77 8.52
CA GLY A 29 -20.35 38.14 9.81
C GLY A 29 -19.07 37.82 10.59
N THR A 30 -19.18 37.83 11.92
CA THR A 30 -18.06 37.54 12.81
C THR A 30 -17.56 36.11 12.62
N GLY A 31 -16.24 35.94 12.44
CA GLY A 31 -15.62 34.62 12.27
C GLY A 31 -15.77 34.02 10.87
N PHE A 32 -16.26 34.76 9.87
CA PHE A 32 -16.41 34.25 8.51
C PHE A 32 -15.07 33.76 7.90
N PHE A 33 -14.03 34.60 7.96
CA PHE A 33 -12.69 34.29 7.44
C PHE A 33 -11.75 33.62 8.46
N LYS A 34 -12.17 33.56 9.73
CA LYS A 34 -11.46 32.82 10.78
C LYS A 34 -12.48 32.19 11.73
N PRO A 35 -13.07 31.04 11.35
CA PRO A 35 -13.96 30.34 12.24
C PRO A 35 -13.18 29.85 13.47
N ASN A 36 -13.65 30.13 14.68
CA ASN A 36 -12.98 29.78 15.95
C ASN A 36 -12.63 28.29 16.12
N ALA A 37 -13.15 27.41 15.25
CA ALA A 37 -12.94 25.96 15.29
C ALA A 37 -12.48 25.37 13.93
N GLY A 38 -12.08 26.19 12.96
CA GLY A 38 -11.68 25.74 11.62
C GLY A 38 -10.35 26.31 11.16
N ALA A 39 -9.83 25.79 10.04
CA ALA A 39 -8.66 26.36 9.39
C ALA A 39 -8.94 27.81 8.95
N ALA A 40 -7.97 28.70 9.14
CA ALA A 40 -8.08 30.10 8.75
C ALA A 40 -8.11 30.21 7.21
N TRP A 41 -8.88 31.18 6.71
CA TRP A 41 -8.75 31.56 5.32
C TRP A 41 -7.37 32.16 5.07
N GLU A 42 -6.92 32.11 3.84
CA GLU A 42 -5.61 32.59 3.43
C GLU A 42 -5.77 33.85 2.57
N ILE A 43 -4.91 34.84 2.81
CA ILE A 43 -4.79 36.04 1.97
C ILE A 43 -3.71 35.75 0.94
N TYR A 44 -4.01 35.96 -0.33
CA TYR A 44 -3.05 35.95 -1.43
C TYR A 44 -3.06 37.32 -2.10
N VAL A 45 -1.90 37.93 -2.25
CA VAL A 45 -1.77 39.24 -2.90
C VAL A 45 -1.75 39.05 -4.42
N LEU A 46 -2.83 39.48 -5.07
CA LEU A 46 -3.04 39.27 -6.51
C LEU A 46 -2.36 40.36 -7.35
N GLU A 47 -2.46 41.63 -6.93
CA GLU A 47 -1.80 42.76 -7.58
C GLU A 47 -1.24 43.69 -6.50
N ALA A 48 0.07 43.97 -6.57
CA ALA A 48 0.73 45.01 -5.77
C ALA A 48 1.65 45.85 -6.67
N GLY A 49 1.10 46.27 -7.82
CA GLY A 49 1.81 47.09 -8.80
C GLY A 49 3.07 46.45 -9.41
N GLY A 50 3.19 45.12 -9.39
CA GLY A 50 4.38 44.40 -9.87
C GLY A 50 5.57 44.43 -8.90
N ALA A 51 5.35 44.80 -7.63
CA ALA A 51 6.34 44.77 -6.57
C ALA A 51 5.92 43.81 -5.44
N VAL A 52 6.84 43.51 -4.52
CA VAL A 52 6.49 42.79 -3.29
C VAL A 52 5.46 43.65 -2.53
N PRO A 53 4.33 43.10 -2.03
CA PRO A 53 4.07 41.69 -1.72
C PRO A 53 3.32 40.85 -2.77
N GLU A 54 3.29 41.22 -4.06
CA GLU A 54 2.60 40.43 -5.09
C GLU A 54 3.02 38.95 -5.11
N GLY A 55 2.04 38.05 -5.10
CA GLY A 55 2.25 36.61 -5.08
C GLY A 55 2.53 36.00 -3.70
N LEU A 56 2.65 36.80 -2.64
CA LEU A 56 2.80 36.30 -1.28
C LEU A 56 1.45 35.83 -0.69
N GLN A 57 1.53 34.85 0.21
CA GLN A 57 0.38 34.27 0.90
C GLN A 57 0.59 34.25 2.41
N THR A 58 -0.44 34.59 3.18
CA THR A 58 -0.42 34.59 4.65
C THR A 58 -1.80 34.25 5.24
N PRO A 59 -1.88 33.53 6.38
CA PRO A 59 -3.15 33.21 7.00
C PRO A 59 -3.84 34.44 7.62
N VAL A 60 -5.17 34.47 7.57
CA VAL A 60 -5.99 35.44 8.30
C VAL A 60 -5.94 35.14 9.80
N LEU A 61 -5.43 36.09 10.58
CA LEU A 61 -5.37 36.01 12.04
C LEU A 61 -6.59 36.62 12.73
N THR A 62 -7.20 37.69 12.20
CA THR A 62 -8.49 38.19 12.68
C THR A 62 -9.24 38.86 11.54
N TYR A 63 -10.56 38.96 11.69
CA TYR A 63 -11.43 39.69 10.77
C TYR A 63 -12.51 40.45 11.55
N THR A 64 -12.56 41.77 11.37
CA THR A 64 -13.57 42.64 11.96
C THR A 64 -14.66 42.94 10.94
N THR A 65 -15.82 42.28 11.10
CA THR A 65 -16.92 42.38 10.13
C THR A 65 -17.47 43.80 9.92
N ALA A 66 -17.40 44.69 10.91
CA ALA A 66 -17.98 46.02 10.80
C ALA A 66 -17.22 46.92 9.82
N THR A 67 -15.90 46.73 9.74
CA THR A 67 -14.99 47.60 8.99
C THR A 67 -14.32 46.88 7.82
N GLY A 68 -14.38 45.55 7.77
CA GLY A 68 -13.63 44.77 6.79
C GLY A 68 -12.13 44.76 7.05
N VAL A 69 -11.70 44.99 8.31
CA VAL A 69 -10.30 44.94 8.73
C VAL A 69 -9.87 43.49 8.92
N PHE A 70 -8.70 43.15 8.41
CA PHE A 70 -8.03 41.87 8.55
C PHE A 70 -6.69 42.08 9.26
N THR A 71 -6.34 41.15 10.14
CA THR A 71 -4.95 41.00 10.57
C THR A 71 -4.37 39.71 10.00
N HIS A 72 -3.08 39.72 9.69
CA HIS A 72 -2.34 38.59 9.17
C HIS A 72 -0.94 38.50 9.78
N ALA A 73 -0.23 37.40 9.54
CA ALA A 73 1.19 37.34 9.85
C ALA A 73 1.99 38.20 8.85
N ASP A 74 3.12 38.77 9.28
CA ASP A 74 3.99 39.61 8.45
C ASP A 74 4.24 38.97 7.07
N LEU A 75 3.95 39.73 6.02
CA LEU A 75 4.30 39.37 4.65
C LEU A 75 5.79 39.62 4.49
N VAL A 76 6.61 38.61 4.78
CA VAL A 76 8.06 38.71 4.74
C VAL A 76 8.48 39.23 3.36
N ALA A 77 9.03 40.45 3.34
CA ALA A 77 9.56 41.22 2.20
C ALA A 77 8.68 42.34 1.60
N GLY A 78 7.48 42.64 2.12
CA GLY A 78 6.75 43.85 1.73
C GLY A 78 5.37 44.02 2.35
N ASP A 79 4.93 45.26 2.51
CA ASP A 79 3.65 45.62 3.12
C ASP A 79 2.56 45.81 2.06
N LEU A 80 1.31 45.62 2.47
CA LEU A 80 0.16 45.98 1.63
C LEU A 80 -0.02 47.49 1.61
N GLU A 81 -0.36 48.03 0.45
CA GLU A 81 -0.67 49.44 0.23
C GLU A 81 -2.13 49.64 -0.22
N VAL A 82 -2.62 50.88 -0.10
CA VAL A 82 -3.96 51.24 -0.58
C VAL A 82 -4.01 51.11 -2.10
N GLY A 83 -4.95 50.31 -2.59
CA GLY A 83 -5.10 50.00 -4.02
C GLY A 83 -4.69 48.59 -4.39
N ASP A 84 -3.94 47.89 -3.54
CA ASP A 84 -3.57 46.49 -3.78
C ASP A 84 -4.79 45.60 -3.85
N LEU A 85 -4.73 44.55 -4.67
CA LEU A 85 -5.81 43.60 -4.83
C LEU A 85 -5.47 42.30 -4.10
N VAL A 86 -6.34 41.89 -3.18
CA VAL A 86 -6.16 40.65 -2.41
C VAL A 86 -7.26 39.63 -2.69
N LEU A 87 -6.86 38.37 -2.66
CA LEU A 87 -7.71 37.20 -2.79
C LEU A 87 -7.78 36.49 -1.44
N LEU A 88 -8.99 36.33 -0.90
CA LEU A 88 -9.26 35.52 0.28
C LEU A 88 -9.66 34.13 -0.19
N ILE A 89 -8.85 33.13 0.14
CA ILE A 89 -8.96 31.75 -0.36
C ILE A 89 -9.42 30.83 0.77
N HIS A 90 -10.45 30.01 0.49
CA HIS A 90 -10.93 29.02 1.44
C HIS A 90 -9.83 28.00 1.77
N PRO A 91 -9.70 27.56 3.04
CA PRO A 91 -8.61 26.69 3.48
C PRO A 91 -8.43 25.42 2.65
N LEU A 92 -9.54 24.81 2.19
CA LEU A 92 -9.49 23.63 1.32
C LEU A 92 -8.72 23.90 0.02
N ILE A 93 -8.91 25.07 -0.61
CA ILE A 93 -8.21 25.44 -1.84
C ILE A 93 -6.77 25.82 -1.53
N ALA A 94 -6.54 26.57 -0.45
CA ALA A 94 -5.18 26.93 -0.06
C ALA A 94 -4.32 25.71 0.31
N SER A 95 -4.93 24.65 0.84
CA SER A 95 -4.27 23.37 1.12
C SER A 95 -3.77 22.65 -0.15
N LEU A 96 -4.37 22.94 -1.30
CA LEU A 96 -3.92 22.41 -2.59
C LEU A 96 -2.64 23.11 -3.08
N GLY A 97 -2.46 24.40 -2.76
CA GLY A 97 -1.27 25.18 -3.12
C GLY A 97 -0.06 24.93 -2.20
N THR A 98 -0.28 24.43 -0.98
CA THR A 98 0.75 24.28 0.06
C THR A 98 1.32 22.86 0.21
N LYS A 99 0.90 21.89 -0.62
CA LYS A 99 1.55 20.57 -0.70
C LYS A 99 2.91 20.67 -1.42
N ALA A 100 3.84 21.40 -0.83
CA ALA A 100 5.25 21.39 -1.16
C ALA A 100 5.91 20.25 -0.37
N THR A 101 5.93 19.04 -0.94
CA THR A 101 6.86 18.01 -0.46
C THR A 101 8.26 18.32 -0.97
N ALA A 102 9.30 17.99 -0.19
CA ALA A 102 10.72 18.10 -0.61
C ALA A 102 11.02 17.43 -1.96
N ALA A 103 10.18 16.48 -2.41
CA ALA A 103 10.26 15.86 -3.73
C ALA A 103 9.98 16.83 -4.92
N ALA A 104 9.38 18.00 -4.67
CA ALA A 104 9.07 19.00 -5.70
C ALA A 104 10.10 20.12 -5.81
N GLU A 105 11.07 20.17 -4.90
CA GLU A 105 12.10 21.21 -4.84
C GLU A 105 13.04 21.08 -6.05
N GLY A 106 13.01 22.09 -6.95
CA GLY A 106 13.80 22.11 -8.20
C GLY A 106 13.10 21.60 -9.47
N ALA A 107 11.88 21.05 -9.37
CA ALA A 107 11.17 20.47 -10.52
C ALA A 107 9.96 21.28 -11.03
N VAL A 108 9.52 22.29 -10.29
CA VAL A 108 8.31 23.06 -10.62
C VAL A 108 8.59 24.55 -10.38
N THR A 109 8.55 25.33 -11.45
CA THR A 109 8.53 26.80 -11.39
C THR A 109 7.10 27.28 -11.11
N THR A 110 6.96 28.53 -10.69
CA THR A 110 5.78 29.19 -10.09
C THR A 110 4.45 29.08 -10.85
N ALA A 111 4.43 28.50 -12.06
CA ALA A 111 3.25 28.42 -12.92
C ALA A 111 2.35 27.19 -12.68
N ASP A 112 2.85 26.06 -12.16
CA ASP A 112 2.10 24.79 -12.25
C ASP A 112 1.97 24.02 -10.94
N TYR A 113 1.35 24.64 -9.92
CA TYR A 113 0.91 23.94 -8.70
C TYR A 113 0.04 22.69 -9.01
N LEU A 114 -0.76 22.74 -10.08
CA LEU A 114 -1.55 21.60 -10.54
C LEU A 114 -0.66 20.44 -11.02
N MET A 115 0.45 20.74 -11.71
CA MET A 115 1.39 19.71 -12.19
C MET A 115 2.16 19.08 -11.04
N ALA A 116 2.55 19.86 -10.02
CA ALA A 116 3.17 19.32 -8.81
C ALA A 116 2.26 18.30 -8.13
N TYR A 117 0.97 18.64 -7.97
CA TYR A 117 -0.02 17.76 -7.38
C TYR A 117 -0.29 16.51 -8.22
N VAL A 118 -0.42 16.65 -9.55
CA VAL A 118 -0.59 15.51 -10.46
C VAL A 118 0.63 14.58 -10.40
N LYS A 119 1.86 15.11 -10.36
CA LYS A 119 3.08 14.29 -10.20
C LYS A 119 3.08 13.51 -8.88
N GLN A 120 2.65 14.13 -7.78
CA GLN A 120 2.53 13.44 -6.50
C GLN A 120 1.56 12.26 -6.58
N LEU A 121 0.33 12.49 -7.09
CA LEU A 121 -0.67 11.44 -7.21
C LEU A 121 -0.20 10.29 -8.12
N VAL A 122 0.49 10.61 -9.22
CA VAL A 122 1.07 9.60 -10.12
C VAL A 122 2.15 8.78 -9.41
N THR A 123 2.97 9.41 -8.57
CA THR A 123 4.04 8.72 -7.82
C THR A 123 3.45 7.77 -6.76
N GLU A 124 2.40 8.20 -6.05
CA GLU A 124 1.68 7.37 -5.09
C GLU A 124 1.01 6.17 -5.78
N LEU A 125 0.42 6.38 -6.96
CA LEU A 125 -0.16 5.30 -7.78
C LEU A 125 0.90 4.29 -8.24
N GLN A 126 2.07 4.74 -8.68
CA GLN A 126 3.18 3.86 -9.06
C GLN A 126 3.69 3.02 -7.89
N ALA A 127 3.78 3.61 -6.68
CA ALA A 127 4.17 2.88 -5.48
C ALA A 127 3.14 1.81 -5.10
N LEU A 128 1.85 2.13 -5.23
CA LEU A 128 0.78 1.16 -5.01
C LEU A 128 0.82 0.02 -6.03
N ASP A 129 1.05 0.32 -7.30
CA ASP A 129 1.18 -0.66 -8.38
C ASP A 129 2.32 -1.66 -8.10
N ALA A 130 3.50 -1.18 -7.70
CA ALA A 130 4.62 -2.03 -7.32
C ALA A 130 4.31 -2.97 -6.14
N ILE A 131 3.52 -2.50 -5.17
CA ILE A 131 3.03 -3.33 -4.06
C ILE A 131 2.07 -4.41 -4.58
N VAL A 132 1.12 -4.04 -5.44
CA VAL A 132 0.16 -4.97 -6.03
C VAL A 132 0.87 -6.05 -6.87
N ASP A 133 1.87 -5.67 -7.68
CA ASP A 133 2.69 -6.61 -8.44
C ASP A 133 3.42 -7.59 -7.50
N THR A 134 3.97 -7.09 -6.40
CA THR A 134 4.63 -7.93 -5.40
C THR A 134 3.64 -8.92 -4.78
N LEU A 135 2.44 -8.48 -4.39
CA LEU A 135 1.41 -9.38 -3.87
C LEU A 135 0.92 -10.38 -4.93
N ALA A 136 0.80 -9.98 -6.19
CA ALA A 136 0.42 -10.87 -7.27
C ALA A 136 1.46 -11.99 -7.45
N THR A 137 2.75 -11.67 -7.34
CA THR A 137 3.81 -12.69 -7.35
C THR A 137 3.80 -13.59 -6.11
N ASP A 138 3.39 -13.08 -4.94
CA ASP A 138 3.31 -13.87 -3.70
C ASP A 138 2.16 -14.90 -3.71
N THR A 139 1.17 -14.69 -4.57
CA THR A 139 0.04 -15.62 -4.77
C THR A 139 0.29 -16.70 -5.80
N ASP A 140 1.38 -16.66 -6.57
CA ASP A 140 1.69 -17.69 -7.55
C ASP A 140 2.24 -18.95 -6.83
N PRO A 141 1.52 -20.09 -6.87
CA PRO A 141 1.96 -21.33 -6.21
C PRO A 141 3.25 -21.92 -6.82
N LEU A 142 3.71 -21.42 -7.97
CA LEU A 142 4.94 -21.91 -8.64
C LEU A 142 6.21 -21.20 -8.16
N VAL A 143 6.11 -20.25 -7.23
CA VAL A 143 7.28 -19.50 -6.72
C VAL A 143 8.08 -20.32 -5.70
N MET A 144 9.41 -20.24 -5.82
CA MET A 144 10.37 -20.93 -4.97
C MET A 144 10.18 -20.56 -3.48
N GLY A 145 10.16 -21.55 -2.60
CA GLY A 145 10.03 -21.38 -1.14
C GLY A 145 8.60 -21.38 -0.60
N LYS A 146 7.59 -21.58 -1.44
CA LYS A 146 6.19 -21.78 -1.02
C LYS A 146 5.82 -23.27 -1.00
N SER A 147 4.92 -23.66 -0.09
CA SER A 147 4.36 -25.02 -0.07
C SER A 147 3.50 -25.24 -1.31
N GLN A 148 3.74 -26.33 -2.04
CA GLN A 148 3.00 -26.70 -3.25
C GLN A 148 2.12 -27.91 -2.99
N ILE A 149 0.89 -27.89 -3.52
CA ILE A 149 0.01 -29.07 -3.54
C ILE A 149 0.08 -29.67 -4.94
N PHE A 150 0.54 -30.92 -5.01
CA PHE A 150 0.54 -31.69 -6.25
C PHE A 150 -0.52 -32.80 -6.14
N GLU A 151 -1.56 -32.70 -6.96
CA GLU A 151 -2.62 -33.69 -7.03
C GLU A 151 -2.53 -34.47 -8.36
N LYS A 152 -2.60 -35.80 -8.27
CA LYS A 152 -2.55 -36.67 -9.44
C LYS A 152 -3.49 -37.85 -9.26
N SER A 153 -4.48 -37.94 -10.13
CA SER A 153 -5.34 -39.11 -10.23
C SER A 153 -4.56 -40.28 -10.85
N ILE A 154 -4.57 -41.42 -10.18
CA ILE A 154 -3.93 -42.66 -10.64
C ILE A 154 -5.04 -43.63 -11.05
N THR A 155 -5.04 -44.05 -12.31
CA THR A 155 -6.04 -44.98 -12.88
C THR A 155 -5.47 -46.37 -13.18
N SER A 156 -4.33 -46.73 -12.57
CA SER A 156 -3.71 -48.04 -12.78
C SER A 156 -4.54 -49.16 -12.14
N PRO A 157 -4.60 -50.36 -12.75
CA PRO A 157 -5.18 -51.52 -12.11
C PRO A 157 -4.47 -51.86 -10.78
N ALA A 158 -5.20 -52.39 -9.82
CA ALA A 158 -4.62 -52.94 -8.59
C ALA A 158 -3.47 -53.91 -8.92
N ASN A 159 -2.35 -53.79 -8.20
CA ASN A 159 -1.16 -54.64 -8.34
C ASN A 159 -0.36 -54.51 -9.66
N THR A 160 -0.48 -53.39 -10.39
CA THR A 160 0.29 -53.16 -11.64
C THR A 160 1.77 -52.78 -11.38
N GLY A 161 2.24 -52.90 -10.14
CA GLY A 161 3.58 -52.47 -9.72
C GLY A 161 3.65 -50.98 -9.42
N ASP A 162 4.87 -50.44 -9.38
CA ASP A 162 5.14 -49.07 -8.95
C ASP A 162 4.59 -48.03 -9.95
N VAL A 163 3.84 -47.05 -9.44
CA VAL A 163 3.35 -45.91 -10.24
C VAL A 163 4.17 -44.67 -9.91
N VAL A 164 4.75 -44.04 -10.93
CA VAL A 164 5.47 -42.77 -10.76
C VAL A 164 4.47 -41.64 -10.57
N VAL A 165 4.42 -41.08 -9.36
CA VAL A 165 3.55 -39.95 -9.02
C VAL A 165 4.15 -38.64 -9.53
N ALA A 166 5.42 -38.38 -9.23
CA ALA A 166 6.16 -37.19 -9.67
C ALA A 166 7.65 -37.49 -9.90
N THR A 167 8.34 -36.60 -10.61
CA THR A 167 9.81 -36.64 -10.78
C THR A 167 10.37 -35.30 -10.37
N ILE A 168 11.29 -35.29 -9.40
CA ILE A 168 11.97 -34.10 -8.90
C ILE A 168 13.36 -34.07 -9.52
N THR A 169 13.61 -33.13 -10.43
CA THR A 169 14.80 -33.13 -11.29
C THR A 169 15.87 -32.12 -10.87
N GLU A 170 15.47 -30.99 -10.26
CA GLU A 170 16.38 -29.83 -10.13
C GLU A 170 16.76 -29.50 -8.69
N GLN A 171 15.81 -29.55 -7.75
CA GLN A 171 16.07 -29.15 -6.36
C GLN A 171 15.48 -30.14 -5.36
N PRO A 172 16.13 -30.35 -4.20
CA PRO A 172 15.53 -31.13 -3.12
C PRO A 172 14.26 -30.45 -2.64
N CYS A 173 13.16 -31.21 -2.51
CA CYS A 173 11.91 -30.73 -1.95
C CYS A 173 11.60 -31.44 -0.63
N GLN A 174 10.92 -30.74 0.27
CA GLN A 174 10.36 -31.33 1.49
C GLN A 174 8.91 -31.74 1.21
N ILE A 175 8.58 -33.00 1.52
CA ILE A 175 7.19 -33.47 1.46
C ILE A 175 6.61 -33.33 2.86
N GLU A 176 5.66 -32.41 3.03
CA GLU A 176 5.02 -32.13 4.32
C GLU A 176 3.88 -33.11 4.63
N SER A 177 3.11 -33.51 3.61
CA SER A 177 1.99 -34.43 3.74
C SER A 177 1.78 -35.23 2.46
N VAL A 178 1.29 -36.47 2.61
CA VAL A 178 0.83 -37.33 1.51
C VAL A 178 -0.57 -37.80 1.88
N ILE A 179 -1.55 -37.52 1.02
CA ILE A 179 -2.93 -37.97 1.19
C ILE A 179 -3.24 -38.95 0.06
N ILE A 180 -3.70 -40.14 0.41
CA ILE A 180 -4.07 -41.19 -0.53
C ILE A 180 -5.53 -41.55 -0.28
N HIS A 181 -6.34 -41.53 -1.34
CA HIS A 181 -7.75 -41.87 -1.30
C HIS A 181 -8.07 -42.98 -2.31
N ALA A 182 -8.95 -43.91 -1.93
CA ALA A 182 -9.57 -44.82 -2.88
C ALA A 182 -10.85 -44.15 -3.41
N ASP A 183 -10.94 -43.95 -4.72
CA ASP A 183 -12.12 -43.36 -5.37
C ASP A 183 -13.23 -44.40 -5.64
N ALA A 184 -13.02 -45.65 -5.20
CA ALA A 184 -13.99 -46.74 -5.33
C ALA A 184 -14.77 -46.95 -4.03
N VAL A 185 -16.07 -47.27 -4.15
CA VAL A 185 -17.01 -47.51 -3.04
C VAL A 185 -16.69 -48.80 -2.26
N GLN A 186 -15.72 -49.61 -2.70
CA GLN A 186 -15.42 -50.92 -2.12
C GLN A 186 -14.32 -50.81 -1.06
N THR A 187 -14.61 -51.29 0.15
CA THR A 187 -13.75 -51.27 1.34
C THR A 187 -12.45 -52.09 1.23
N GLY A 188 -12.15 -52.69 0.08
CA GLY A 188 -11.03 -53.61 -0.12
C GLY A 188 -9.83 -53.06 -0.89
N ASP A 189 -9.88 -51.82 -1.39
CA ASP A 189 -8.95 -51.38 -2.45
C ASP A 189 -7.65 -50.71 -1.96
N LEU A 190 -7.52 -50.42 -0.67
CA LEU A 190 -6.27 -49.92 -0.06
C LEU A 190 -5.88 -50.79 1.13
N THR A 191 -5.50 -52.04 0.88
CA THR A 191 -4.92 -52.90 1.92
C THR A 191 -3.49 -52.47 2.29
N SER A 192 -2.74 -51.94 1.32
CA SER A 192 -1.41 -51.38 1.51
C SER A 192 -1.06 -50.39 0.42
N CYS A 193 -0.26 -49.37 0.75
CA CYS A 193 0.27 -48.42 -0.22
C CYS A 193 1.66 -47.95 0.22
N GLY A 194 2.70 -48.33 -0.53
CA GLY A 194 4.06 -47.89 -0.28
C GLY A 194 4.36 -46.56 -0.98
N VAL A 195 4.99 -45.62 -0.28
CA VAL A 195 5.53 -44.39 -0.89
C VAL A 195 7.04 -44.55 -0.97
N PHE A 196 7.54 -44.70 -2.19
CA PHE A 196 8.97 -44.92 -2.43
C PHE A 196 9.65 -43.65 -2.95
N GLY A 197 10.84 -43.36 -2.43
CA GLY A 197 11.76 -42.46 -3.10
C GLY A 197 12.22 -43.06 -4.43
N GLY A 198 12.78 -42.26 -5.34
CA GLY A 198 13.25 -42.71 -6.66
C GLY A 198 14.38 -43.76 -6.61
N ALA A 199 15.36 -43.70 -7.51
CA ALA A 199 16.43 -44.72 -7.57
C ALA A 199 17.20 -44.93 -6.25
N ALA A 200 17.21 -43.93 -5.36
CA ALA A 200 17.83 -43.99 -4.03
C ALA A 200 16.93 -44.58 -2.93
N LYS A 201 15.61 -44.74 -3.14
CA LYS A 201 14.61 -45.24 -2.16
C LYS A 201 14.61 -44.55 -0.79
N VAL A 202 15.04 -43.30 -0.68
CA VAL A 202 15.02 -42.55 0.60
C VAL A 202 13.99 -41.41 0.52
N ILE A 203 12.99 -41.46 1.42
CA ILE A 203 12.13 -40.33 1.77
C ILE A 203 12.35 -40.07 3.26
N THR A 204 12.67 -38.83 3.62
CA THR A 204 12.88 -38.43 5.02
C THR A 204 11.71 -37.58 5.49
N PHE A 205 10.93 -38.09 6.43
CA PHE A 205 9.86 -37.34 7.10
C PHE A 205 10.44 -36.61 8.33
N ILE A 206 10.20 -35.30 8.46
CA ILE A 206 10.86 -34.45 9.46
C ILE A 206 10.31 -34.64 10.88
N ALA A 207 9.08 -35.15 11.03
CA ALA A 207 8.43 -35.33 12.33
C ALA A 207 7.83 -36.74 12.48
N ALA A 208 8.64 -37.78 12.27
CA ALA A 208 8.19 -39.17 12.44
C ALA A 208 7.74 -39.51 13.88
N ALA A 209 8.08 -38.67 14.87
CA ALA A 209 7.70 -38.86 16.27
C ALA A 209 6.21 -38.57 16.56
N ASP A 210 5.58 -37.67 15.79
CA ASP A 210 4.19 -37.22 16.00
C ASP A 210 3.23 -37.66 14.87
N ALA A 211 3.72 -38.45 13.91
CA ALA A 211 2.88 -38.99 12.84
C ALA A 211 1.84 -39.96 13.42
N GLN A 212 0.56 -39.57 13.46
CA GLN A 212 -0.52 -40.49 13.79
C GLN A 212 -0.75 -41.44 12.61
N GLN A 213 -0.52 -42.73 12.89
CA GLN A 213 -0.62 -43.84 11.96
C GLN A 213 -2.07 -44.05 11.51
N SER A 214 -2.35 -43.84 10.21
CA SER A 214 -3.47 -44.53 9.55
C SER A 214 -2.86 -45.53 8.55
N ASP A 215 -2.85 -46.82 8.93
CA ASP A 215 -2.63 -48.00 8.07
C ASP A 215 -1.68 -47.85 6.86
N PHE A 216 -0.50 -47.28 7.06
CA PHE A 216 0.65 -47.61 6.21
C PHE A 216 1.15 -48.99 6.65
N ASP A 217 1.01 -49.96 5.76
CA ASP A 217 1.12 -51.38 6.09
C ASP A 217 2.47 -51.73 6.74
N ALA A 218 2.41 -52.59 7.75
CA ALA A 218 3.43 -52.81 8.76
C ALA A 218 4.70 -53.55 8.26
N GLU A 219 4.82 -53.78 6.95
CA GLU A 219 5.91 -54.55 6.32
C GLU A 219 7.12 -53.70 5.92
N ASP A 220 6.98 -52.37 5.81
CA ASP A 220 8.07 -51.45 5.42
C ASP A 220 8.71 -50.74 6.63
N LYS A 221 8.87 -51.48 7.73
CA LYS A 221 9.56 -51.02 8.94
C LYS A 221 11.07 -51.02 8.72
N GLN A 222 11.64 -49.88 8.30
CA GLN A 222 12.68 -49.17 9.08
C GLN A 222 13.23 -47.94 8.34
N VAL A 223 12.95 -46.76 8.90
CA VAL A 223 13.89 -45.64 8.87
C VAL A 223 14.98 -45.99 9.90
N ALA A 224 16.19 -46.29 9.41
CA ALA A 224 17.23 -47.00 10.13
C ALA A 224 17.67 -46.35 11.45
N TRP A 225 17.93 -47.15 12.48
CA TRP A 225 18.79 -46.77 13.59
C TRP A 225 19.72 -47.92 14.00
N ILE A 226 21.01 -47.62 13.98
CA ILE A 226 22.18 -48.38 14.48
C ILE A 226 22.93 -49.21 13.42
N ALA A 227 24.24 -48.98 13.36
CA ALA A 227 25.18 -49.33 12.31
C ALA A 227 25.31 -50.85 12.03
N GLY A 228 25.02 -51.24 10.78
CA GLY A 228 25.37 -52.55 10.20
C GLY A 228 24.51 -52.90 8.97
N PRO A 229 25.02 -53.65 7.97
CA PRO A 229 24.22 -54.04 6.81
C PRO A 229 23.23 -55.15 7.17
N VAL A 230 21.92 -54.86 7.09
CA VAL A 230 20.84 -55.82 7.35
C VAL A 230 20.34 -56.39 6.02
N ARG A 231 20.27 -57.73 5.93
CA ARG A 231 19.79 -58.47 4.75
C ARG A 231 18.30 -58.76 4.87
N LEU A 232 17.58 -58.65 3.75
CA LEU A 232 16.18 -59.05 3.59
C LEU A 232 16.03 -60.56 3.86
N ALA A 233 15.02 -60.92 4.65
CA ALA A 233 14.66 -62.32 4.83
C ALA A 233 14.18 -62.89 3.48
N ALA A 234 14.90 -63.90 2.99
CA ALA A 234 14.42 -64.71 1.89
C ALA A 234 13.15 -65.45 2.36
N THR A 235 12.16 -65.49 1.47
CA THR A 235 10.89 -66.24 1.53
C THR A 235 9.79 -65.71 2.46
N LYS A 236 8.67 -65.33 1.83
CA LYS A 236 7.32 -65.77 2.24
C LYS A 236 6.47 -66.09 1.02
N THR A 237 5.76 -67.21 1.11
CA THR A 237 4.57 -67.62 0.35
C THR A 237 3.39 -66.72 0.63
#